data_AF-A0A2U2DXH3-F1
#
_entry.id   AF-A0A2U2DXH3-F1
#
_cell.length_a   1.000
_cell.length_b   1.000
_cell.length_c   1.000
_cell.angle_alpha   90.00
_cell.angle_beta   90.00
_cell.angle_gamma   90.00
#
_symmetry.space_group_name_H-M   'P 1'
#
loop_
_entity.id
_entity.type
_entity.pdbx_description
1 polymer ?
#
loop_
_entity_poly.entity_id
_entity_poly.type
_entity_poly.pdbx_seq_one_letter_code
_entity_poly.pdbx_strand_id
1 'polypeptide(L)' 'MRAPNARAPINSDQLTLLRDVFDEACAEHGIQKDSQDAEALAVILVHSLQKGVRDKEQLVSLAHVLTADR' A
#
# COMPACT_ATOMS: atom_id res chain seq x y z
N MET A 1 -13.18 28.80 -3.17
CA MET A 1 -11.97 28.08 -3.62
C MET A 1 -11.78 26.86 -2.72
N ARG A 2 -11.97 25.63 -3.21
CA ARG A 2 -11.61 24.41 -2.46
C ARG A 2 -10.11 24.20 -2.64
N ALA A 3 -9.36 24.13 -1.55
CA ALA A 3 -7.93 23.81 -1.59
C ALA A 3 -7.74 22.48 -2.35
N PRO A 4 -6.72 22.36 -3.22
CA PRO A 4 -6.46 21.11 -3.92
C PRO A 4 -6.19 20.03 -2.88
N ASN A 5 -6.84 18.87 -3.04
CA ASN A 5 -6.75 17.68 -2.19
C ASN A 5 -5.33 17.49 -1.61
N ALA A 6 -5.08 18.03 -0.43
CA ALA A 6 -3.85 17.77 0.30
C ALA A 6 -3.95 16.30 0.72
N ARG A 7 -3.20 15.44 0.02
CA ARG A 7 -3.02 14.04 0.41
C ARG A 7 -2.72 14.04 1.90
N ALA A 8 -3.50 13.28 2.68
CA ALA A 8 -3.29 13.23 4.12
C ALA A 8 -1.81 12.86 4.38
N PRO A 9 -1.10 13.62 5.24
CA PRO A 9 0.29 13.31 5.54
C PRO A 9 0.35 11.91 6.14
N ILE A 10 1.17 11.05 5.54
CA ILE A 10 1.43 9.72 6.07
C ILE A 10 2.37 9.91 7.26
N ASN A 11 1.95 9.46 8.44
CA ASN A 11 2.79 9.50 9.62
C ASN A 11 3.77 8.30 9.65
N SER A 12 4.73 8.31 10.58
CA SER A 12 5.74 7.25 10.67
C SER A 12 5.11 5.86 10.92
N ASP A 13 4.09 5.77 11.77
CA ASP A 13 3.39 4.51 12.05
C ASP A 13 2.73 3.93 10.80
N GLN A 14 2.10 4.78 9.98
CA GLN A 14 1.48 4.38 8.71
C GLN A 14 2.51 3.97 7.66
N LEU A 15 3.70 4.60 7.65
CA LEU A 15 4.80 4.17 6.78
C LEU A 15 5.33 2.80 7.19
N THR A 16 5.52 2.56 8.49
CA THR A 16 5.92 1.25 9.01
C THR A 16 4.88 0.19 8.65
N LEU A 17 3.60 0.50 8.86
CA LEU A 17 2.49 -0.39 8.49
C LEU A 17 2.51 -0.74 7.00
N LEU A 18 2.65 0.27 6.15
CA LEU A 18 2.67 0.08 4.70
C LEU A 18 3.87 -0.77 4.28
N ARG A 19 5.04 -0.55 4.90
CA ARG A 19 6.24 -1.37 4.63
C ARG A 19 6.02 -2.82 5.05
N ASP A 20 5.46 -3.06 6.22
CA ASP A 20 5.23 -4.42 6.72
C ASP A 20 4.25 -5.18 5.82
N VAL A 21 3.14 -4.55 5.44
CA VAL A 21 2.15 -5.15 4.53
C VAL A 21 2.74 -5.40 3.14
N PHE A 22 3.53 -4.45 2.63
CA PHE A 22 4.21 -4.59 1.35
C PHE A 22 5.22 -5.74 1.36
N ASP A 23 6.04 -5.82 2.41
CA ASP A 23 7.06 -6.86 2.56
C ASP A 23 6.42 -8.25 2.71
N GLU A 24 5.32 -8.34 3.46
CA GLU A 24 4.54 -9.57 3.64
C GLU A 24 3.94 -10.04 2.31
N ALA A 25 3.24 -9.17 1.59
CA ALA A 25 2.68 -9.49 0.28
C ALA A 25 3.76 -9.86 -0.76
N CYS A 26 4.91 -9.19 -0.73
CA CYS A 26 6.03 -9.54 -1.60
C CYS A 26 6.60 -10.91 -1.25
N ALA A 27 6.76 -11.23 0.03
CA ALA A 27 7.29 -12.51 0.48
C ALA A 27 6.34 -13.68 0.17
N GLU A 28 5.03 -13.49 0.37
CA GLU A 28 4.02 -14.53 0.13
C GLU A 28 3.84 -14.86 -1.35
N HIS A 29 3.88 -13.83 -2.21
CA HIS A 29 3.66 -14.00 -3.64
C HIS A 29 4.97 -14.12 -4.44
N GLY A 30 6.13 -14.11 -3.77
CA GLY A 30 7.44 -14.17 -4.42
C GLY A 30 7.74 -12.98 -5.33
N ILE A 31 7.11 -11.82 -5.07
CA ILE A 31 7.30 -10.60 -5.85
C ILE A 31 8.66 -10.00 -5.47
N GLN A 32 9.51 -9.76 -6.46
CA GLN A 32 10.76 -9.07 -6.22
C GLN A 32 10.48 -7.59 -5.95
N LYS A 33 11.06 -7.03 -4.88
CA LYS A 33 10.81 -5.63 -4.48
C LYS A 33 11.23 -4.59 -5.53
N ASP A 34 12.05 -4.98 -6.50
CA ASP A 34 12.52 -4.18 -7.63
C ASP A 34 11.72 -4.40 -8.92
N SER A 35 10.70 -5.26 -8.87
CA SER A 35 9.81 -5.50 -10.00
C SER A 35 8.76 -4.40 -10.15
N GLN A 36 8.29 -4.22 -11.38
CA GLN A 36 7.17 -3.33 -11.71
C GLN A 36 5.90 -3.65 -10.90
N ASP A 37 5.78 -4.91 -10.51
CA ASP A 37 4.67 -5.47 -9.73
C ASP A 37 4.67 -4.93 -8.30
N ALA A 38 5.84 -4.90 -7.68
CA ALA A 38 6.04 -4.33 -6.37
C ALA A 38 5.84 -2.81 -6.40
N GLU A 39 6.33 -2.15 -7.45
CA GLU A 39 6.14 -0.70 -7.60
C GLU A 39 4.65 -0.33 -7.71
N ALA A 40 3.87 -1.09 -8.50
CA ALA A 40 2.43 -0.92 -8.60
C ALA A 40 1.72 -1.15 -7.26
N LEU A 41 2.08 -2.20 -6.54
CA LEU A 41 1.54 -2.52 -5.21
C LEU A 41 1.77 -1.38 -4.22
N ALA A 42 3.01 -0.87 -4.15
CA ALA A 42 3.39 0.22 -3.27
C ALA A 42 2.60 1.50 -3.56
N VAL A 43 2.43 1.85 -4.85
CA VAL A 43 1.64 3.03 -5.26
C VAL A 43 0.18 2.90 -4.82
N ILE A 44 -0.43 1.72 -4.99
CA ILE A 44 -1.83 1.49 -4.63
C ILE A 44 -2.02 1.55 -3.11
N LEU A 45 -1.11 0.94 -2.34
CA LEU A 45 -1.11 1.00 -0.87
C LEU A 45 -1.00 2.44 -0.36
N VAL A 46 -0.06 3.22 -0.91
CA VAL A 46 0.15 4.63 -0.55
C VAL A 46 -1.10 5.45 -0.86
N HIS A 47 -1.66 5.28 -2.06
CA HIS A 47 -2.88 5.99 -2.46
C HIS A 47 -4.08 5.64 -1.58
N SER A 48 -4.19 4.38 -1.14
CA SER A 48 -5.26 3.93 -0.25
C SER A 48 -5.13 4.59 1.12
N LEU A 49 -3.91 4.59 1.69
CA LEU A 49 -3.60 5.25 2.95
C LEU A 49 -3.86 6.76 2.93
N GLN A 50 -3.47 7.44 1.84
CA GLN A 50 -3.71 8.87 1.65
C GLN A 50 -5.19 9.24 1.50
N LYS A 51 -6.03 8.29 1.04
CA LYS A 51 -7.48 8.46 0.94
C LYS A 51 -8.21 8.25 2.27
N GLY A 52 -7.50 7.85 3.33
CA GLY A 52 -8.06 7.66 4.66
C GLY A 52 -8.28 6.20 5.06
N VAL A 53 -7.83 5.23 4.25
CA VAL A 53 -7.75 3.81 4.66
C VAL A 53 -6.66 3.69 5.72
N ARG A 54 -7.04 3.45 6.97
CA ARG A 54 -6.12 3.35 8.11
C ARG A 54 -6.00 1.94 8.66
N ASP A 55 -6.86 1.04 8.23
CA ASP A 55 -6.89 -0.33 8.74
C ASP A 55 -5.85 -1.20 8.05
N LYS A 56 -4.98 -1.80 8.87
CA LYS A 56 -4.00 -2.81 8.45
C LYS A 56 -4.69 -3.90 7.64
N GLU A 57 -5.81 -4.42 8.12
CA GLU A 57 -6.56 -5.48 7.46
C GLU A 57 -7.06 -5.10 6.07
N GLN A 58 -7.45 -3.83 5.86
CA GLN A 58 -7.87 -3.34 4.54
C GLN A 58 -6.69 -3.23 3.58
N LEU A 59 -5.53 -2.77 4.06
CA LEU A 59 -4.31 -2.70 3.26
C LEU A 59 -3.78 -4.09 2.91
N VAL A 60 -3.80 -5.03 3.85
CA VAL A 60 -3.43 -6.43 3.65
C VAL A 60 -4.37 -7.09 2.64
N SER A 61 -5.69 -6.94 2.81
CA SER A 61 -6.68 -7.47 1.88
C SER A 61 -6.50 -6.90 0.47
N LEU A 62 -6.24 -5.59 0.35
CA LEU A 62 -5.93 -4.96 -0.94
C LEU A 62 -4.65 -5.52 -1.55
N ALA A 63 -3.60 -5.69 -0.74
CA ALA A 63 -2.35 -6.25 -1.21
C ALA A 63 -2.56 -7.66 -1.77
N HIS A 64 -3.22 -8.55 -1.02
CA HIS A 64 -3.52 -9.91 -1.48
C HIS A 64 -4.38 -9.94 -2.74
N VAL A 65 -5.40 -9.09 -2.86
CA VAL A 65 -6.25 -9.05 -4.07
C VAL A 65 -5.43 -8.65 -5.29
N LEU A 66 -4.51 -7.70 -5.14
CA LEU A 66 -3.67 -7.21 -6.24
C LEU A 66 -2.60 -8.21 -6.65
N THR A 67 -2.14 -9.05 -5.72
CA THR A 67 -1.12 -10.07 -5.97
C THR A 67 -1.70 -11.44 -6.36
N ALA A 68 -2.97 -11.70 -6.06
CA ALA A 68 -3.67 -12.94 -6.42
C ALA A 68 -4.29 -12.93 -7.82
N ASP A 69 -4.59 -11.77 -8.41
CA ASP A 69 -5.18 -11.65 -9.76
C ASP A 69 -4.10 -11.72 -10.88
N ARG A 70 -2.98 -12.39 -10.63
CA ARG A 70 -1.84 -12.54 -11.54
C ARG A 70 -1.62 -13.96 -12.01
#